data_AF-A0A8S4QUK8-F1
#
_entry.id   AF-A0A8S4QUK8-F1
#
_cell.length_a   1.000
_cell.length_b   1.000
_cell.length_c   1.000
_cell.angle_alpha   90.00
_cell.angle_beta   90.00
_cell.angle_gamma   90.00
#
_symmetry.space_group_name_H-M   'P 1'
#
loop_
_entity.id
_entity.type
_entity.pdbx_description
1 polymer ?
#
loop_
_entity_poly.entity_id
_entity_poly.type
_entity_poly.pdbx_seq_one_letter_code
_entity_poly.pdbx_strand_id
1 'polypeptide(L)' 'WYNDDAYVVVMNLGRTYQVVNLTAFDLIFGQLEVEVSSVLSSRTYSDNVQANYLEIGVDEALVLRMQV' A
#
# COMPACT_ATOMS: atom_id res chain seq x y z
N TRP A 1 0.04 13.01 -7.32
CA TRP A 1 -1.28 13.60 -7.50
C TRP A 1 -1.64 13.54 -8.96
N TYR A 2 -2.61 12.70 -9.29
CA TYR A 2 -3.27 12.65 -10.59
C TYR A 2 -4.76 12.48 -10.29
N ASN A 3 -5.63 13.31 -10.87
CA ASN A 3 -7.07 13.35 -10.55
C ASN A 3 -7.38 13.50 -9.05
N ASP A 4 -6.63 14.34 -8.32
CA ASP A 4 -6.76 14.53 -6.86
C ASP A 4 -6.50 13.28 -5.99
N ASP A 5 -6.13 12.15 -6.59
CA ASP A 5 -5.74 10.94 -5.87
C ASP A 5 -4.27 11.02 -5.40
N ALA A 6 -4.03 10.51 -4.19
CA ALA A 6 -2.70 10.27 -3.65
C ALA A 6 -2.26 8.84 -4.00
N TYR A 7 -1.00 8.65 -4.38
CA TYR A 7 -0.45 7.33 -4.67
C TYR A 7 0.75 7.04 -3.77
N VAL A 8 0.77 5.87 -3.16
CA VAL A 8 1.82 5.41 -2.25
C VAL A 8 2.43 4.14 -2.80
N VAL A 9 3.75 4.12 -2.96
CA VAL A 9 4.48 2.90 -3.33
C VAL A 9 5.09 2.30 -2.07
N VAL A 10 4.77 1.05 -1.79
CA VAL A 10 5.32 0.30 -0.66
C VAL A 10 6.08 -0.89 -1.21
N MET A 11 7.33 -1.08 -0.77
CA MET A 11 8.16 -2.21 -1.19
C MET A 11 8.88 -2.78 0.01
N ASN A 12 8.69 -4.06 0.27
CA ASN A 12 9.45 -4.78 1.28
C ASN A 12 10.72 -5.36 0.67
N LEU A 13 11.86 -4.74 1.00
CA LEU A 13 13.19 -5.21 0.60
C LEU A 13 13.81 -6.21 1.61
N GLY A 14 13.06 -6.56 2.66
CA GLY A 14 13.48 -7.47 3.72
C GLY A 14 13.16 -8.93 3.41
N ARG A 15 13.80 -9.84 4.17
CA ARG A 15 13.62 -11.30 4.05
C ARG A 15 12.46 -11.87 4.89
N THR A 16 11.73 -11.00 5.58
CA THR A 16 10.57 -11.34 6.42
C THR A 16 9.43 -10.41 6.11
N TYR A 17 8.20 -10.82 6.40
CA TYR A 17 7.06 -9.90 6.34
C TYR A 17 7.27 -8.75 7.33
N GLN A 18 6.67 -7.60 7.02
CA GLN A 18 6.70 -6.40 7.84
C GLN A 18 5.28 -5.91 8.09
N VAL A 19 5.08 -5.22 9.20
CA VAL A 19 3.85 -4.46 9.45
C VAL A 19 4.22 -2.99 9.48
N VAL A 20 3.60 -2.21 8.60
CA VAL A 20 3.90 -0.79 8.45
C VAL A 20 2.67 0.07 8.72
N ASN A 21 2.90 1.23 9.32
CA ASN A 21 1.90 2.28 9.48
C ASN A 21 2.21 3.40 8.48
N LEU A 22 1.34 3.58 7.49
CA LEU A 22 1.47 4.58 6.44
C LEU A 22 1.02 5.98 6.88
N THR A 23 0.32 6.11 8.01
CA THR A 23 -0.10 7.43 8.55
C THR A 23 1.09 8.23 9.12
N ALA A 24 2.32 7.72 9.00
CA ALA A 24 3.53 8.50 9.22
C ALA A 24 3.76 9.55 8.12
N PHE A 25 3.13 9.37 6.95
CA PHE A 25 3.12 10.35 5.87
C PHE A 25 1.90 11.27 6.01
N ASP A 26 2.13 12.57 5.83
CA ASP A 26 1.07 13.56 5.85
C ASP A 26 0.04 13.27 4.73
N LEU A 27 -1.22 13.57 5.01
CA LEU A 27 -2.36 13.33 4.10
C LEU A 27 -2.56 11.86 3.68
N ILE A 28 -2.02 10.89 4.39
CA ILE A 28 -2.30 9.45 4.19
C ILE A 28 -3.10 8.92 5.38
N PHE A 29 -4.36 8.54 5.14
CA PHE A 29 -5.29 8.09 6.17
C PHE A 29 -6.38 7.18 5.59
N GLY A 30 -7.17 6.56 6.47
CA GLY A 30 -8.32 5.75 6.05
C GLY A 30 -7.92 4.49 5.28
N GLN A 31 -8.65 4.21 4.19
CA GLN A 31 -8.42 3.06 3.32
C GLN A 31 -7.72 3.49 2.04
N LEU A 32 -6.77 2.68 1.60
CA LEU A 32 -6.16 2.79 0.28
C LEU A 32 -6.53 1.57 -0.54
N GLU A 33 -6.73 1.79 -1.83
CA GLU A 33 -7.03 0.75 -2.80
C GLU A 33 -5.74 0.31 -3.51
N VAL A 34 -5.58 -0.99 -3.76
CA VAL A 34 -4.44 -1.52 -4.52
C VAL A 34 -4.63 -1.23 -6.01
N GLU A 35 -3.72 -0.43 -6.57
CA GLU A 35 -3.67 -0.13 -8.00
C GLU A 35 -2.77 -1.14 -8.74
N VAL A 36 -1.65 -1.53 -8.14
CA VAL A 36 -0.71 -2.51 -8.69
C VAL A 36 -0.12 -3.34 -7.56
N SER A 37 0.07 -4.63 -7.78
CA SER A 37 0.79 -5.52 -6.87
C SER A 37 1.88 -6.30 -7.59
N SER A 38 2.91 -6.72 -6.84
CA SER A 38 3.91 -7.65 -7.36
C SER A 38 3.28 -9.01 -7.65
N VAL A 39 3.88 -9.77 -8.57
CA VAL A 39 3.30 -11.02 -9.13
C VAL A 39 2.96 -12.07 -8.07
N LEU A 40 3.68 -12.08 -6.95
CA LEU A 40 3.50 -13.05 -5.85
C LEU A 40 2.70 -12.48 -4.66
N SER A 41 2.21 -11.25 -4.77
CA SER A 41 1.36 -10.66 -3.73
C SER A 41 0.07 -11.48 -3.57
N SER A 42 -0.40 -11.62 -2.33
CA SER A 42 -1.73 -12.13 -2.05
C SER A 42 -2.84 -11.10 -2.32
N ARG A 43 -2.46 -9.86 -2.67
CA ARG A 43 -3.37 -8.76 -2.99
C ARG A 43 -3.47 -8.56 -4.49
N THR A 44 -4.66 -8.20 -4.91
CA THR A 44 -5.04 -7.96 -6.29
C THR A 44 -5.58 -6.54 -6.45
N TYR A 45 -5.69 -6.11 -7.70
CA TYR A 45 -6.29 -4.82 -8.03
C TYR A 45 -7.64 -4.63 -7.33
N SER A 46 -7.89 -3.44 -6.79
CA SER A 46 -9.09 -3.05 -6.05
C SER A 46 -9.22 -3.61 -4.62
N ASP A 47 -8.25 -4.39 -4.14
CA ASP A 47 -8.20 -4.77 -2.73
C ASP A 47 -7.98 -3.54 -1.85
N ASN A 48 -8.63 -3.51 -0.69
CA ASN A 48 -8.51 -2.41 0.27
C ASN A 48 -7.50 -2.75 1.37
N VAL A 49 -6.67 -1.77 1.72
CA VAL A 49 -5.74 -1.84 2.85
C VAL A 49 -5.95 -0.67 3.79
N GLN A 50 -5.74 -0.89 5.09
CA GLN A 50 -5.84 0.19 6.07
C GLN A 50 -4.52 0.95 6.16
N ALA A 51 -4.57 2.28 6.11
CA ALA A 51 -3.39 3.13 6.19
C ALA A 51 -2.60 2.92 7.49
N ASN A 52 -3.28 2.65 8.61
CA ASN A 52 -2.67 2.50 9.92
C ASN A 52 -2.08 1.10 10.19
N TYR A 53 -2.38 0.13 9.33
CA TYR A 53 -1.94 -1.26 9.48
C TYR A 53 -1.89 -1.95 8.12
N LEU A 54 -0.68 -2.08 7.59
CA LEU A 54 -0.40 -2.82 6.36
C LEU A 54 0.63 -3.92 6.63
N GLU A 55 0.20 -5.17 6.51
CA GLU A 55 1.11 -6.32 6.44
C GLU A 55 1.68 -6.43 5.03
N ILE A 56 3.00 -6.31 4.85
CA ILE A 56 3.66 -6.48 3.57
C ILE A 56 4.55 -7.72 3.59
N GLY A 57 4.30 -8.67 2.70
CA GLY A 57 5.00 -9.93 2.54
C GLY A 57 6.45 -9.76 2.08
N VAL A 58 7.20 -10.85 2.10
CA VAL A 58 8.59 -10.89 1.63
C VAL A 58 8.64 -10.57 0.14
N ASP A 59 9.54 -9.66 -0.27
CA ASP A 59 9.70 -9.20 -1.66
C ASP A 59 8.38 -8.68 -2.29
N GLU A 60 7.41 -8.27 -1.48
CA GLU A 60 6.14 -7.71 -1.95
C GLU A 60 6.31 -6.22 -2.28
N ALA A 61 5.69 -5.79 -3.39
CA ALA A 61 5.58 -4.40 -3.76
C ALA A 61 4.12 -4.07 -4.10
N LEU A 62 3.63 -2.93 -3.64
CA LEU A 62 2.29 -2.43 -3.86
C LEU A 62 2.34 -0.97 -4.32
N VAL A 63 1.49 -0.63 -5.28
CA VAL A 63 1.08 0.75 -5.55
C VAL A 63 -0.33 0.88 -5.01
N LEU A 64 -0.50 1.80 -4.07
CA LEU A 64 -1.75 2.08 -3.39
C LEU A 64 -2.28 3.44 -3.83
N ARG A 65 -3.60 3.55 -3.98
CA ARG A 65 -4.31 4.77 -4.34
C ARG A 65 -5.22 5.17 -3.19
N MET A 66 -5.16 6.44 -2.79
CA MET A 66 -6.07 7.04 -1.84
C MET A 66 -6.89 8.10 -2.57
N GLN A 67 -8.20 7.94 -2.58
CA GLN A 67 -9.11 8.97 -3.05
C GLN A 67 -9.24 10.03 -1.96
N VAL A 68 -8.97 11.29 -2.30
CA VAL A 68 -9.16 12.44 -1.41
C VAL A 68 -10.56 13.00 -1.54
#